data_AF-A0A2M7UV34-F1
#
_entry.id   AF-A0A2M7UV34-F1
#
_cell.length_a   1.000
_cell.length_b   1.000
_cell.length_c   1.000
_cell.angle_alpha   90.00
_cell.angle_beta   90.00
_cell.angle_gamma   90.00
#
_symmetry.space_group_name_H-M   'P 1'
#
loop_
_entity.id
_entity.type
_entity.pdbx_description
1 polymer ?
#
loop_
_entity_poly.entity_id
_entity_poly.type
_entity_poly.pdbx_seq_one_letter_code
_entity_poly.pdbx_strand_id
1 'polypeptide(L)' 'MEKVVLKNLTLLNQNTMEGYCVKCKKKQEMSGEKEVAMKGKGGVKRRAMTGTCPKCGTKMFRILGKAQ' A
#
# COMPACT_ATOMS: atom_id res chain seq x y z
N MET A 1 -31.10 -22.07 16.03
CA MET A 1 -31.42 -20.63 15.86
C MET A 1 -30.91 -19.99 17.14
N GLU A 2 -29.67 -19.55 17.24
CA GLU A 2 -29.11 -18.27 16.80
C GLU A 2 -27.77 -18.17 17.59
N LYS A 3 -26.66 -17.69 17.01
CA LYS A 3 -25.24 -17.88 17.43
C LYS A 3 -24.67 -19.16 16.79
N VAL A 4 -23.91 -19.15 15.70
CA VAL A 4 -22.76 -18.31 15.38
C VAL A 4 -22.74 -18.12 13.86
N VAL A 5 -23.55 -17.18 13.40
CA VAL A 5 -23.56 -16.59 12.05
C VAL A 5 -22.34 -15.65 11.89
N LEU A 6 -21.16 -16.07 12.36
CA LEU A 6 -19.95 -15.22 12.46
C LEU A 6 -18.72 -15.84 11.78
N LYS A 7 -18.86 -16.96 11.06
CA LYS A 7 -17.77 -17.49 10.22
C LYS A 7 -17.81 -17.01 8.76
N ASN A 8 -18.73 -16.10 8.42
CA ASN A 8 -18.98 -15.65 7.04
C ASN A 8 -19.01 -14.12 6.87
N LEU A 9 -18.14 -13.38 7.54
CA LEU A 9 -17.92 -12.00 7.12
C LEU A 9 -16.44 -11.64 7.22
N THR A 10 -15.90 -11.23 6.08
CA THR A 10 -14.64 -10.54 5.92
C THR A 10 -13.39 -11.36 6.29
N LEU A 11 -13.02 -12.30 5.42
CA LEU A 11 -11.66 -12.26 4.89
C LEU A 11 -11.48 -10.84 4.34
N LEU A 12 -11.07 -9.92 5.21
CA LEU A 12 -10.48 -8.67 4.80
C LEU A 12 -9.28 -9.11 3.99
N ASN A 13 -9.47 -9.19 2.67
CA ASN A 13 -8.42 -8.98 1.69
C ASN A 13 -7.86 -7.60 2.04
N GLN A 14 -7.00 -7.56 3.05
CA GLN A 14 -6.11 -6.45 3.28
C GLN A 14 -5.24 -6.47 2.04
N ASN A 15 -5.62 -5.61 1.11
CA ASN A 15 -4.91 -5.40 -0.14
C ASN A 15 -3.62 -4.68 0.24
N THR A 16 -2.72 -5.39 0.92
CA THR A 16 -1.48 -4.86 1.46
C THR A 16 -0.55 -4.59 0.29
N MET A 17 -0.37 -3.32 -0.06
CA MET A 17 0.61 -2.96 -1.06
C MET A 17 2.00 -3.19 -0.49
N GLU A 18 2.70 -4.13 -1.10
CA GLU A 18 4.09 -4.39 -0.78
C GLU A 18 4.97 -3.23 -1.30
N GLY A 19 5.77 -2.68 -0.41
CA GLY A 19 6.81 -1.69 -0.70
C GLY A 19 8.20 -2.29 -0.46
N TYR A 20 9.20 -1.81 -1.20
CA TYR A 20 10.59 -2.14 -0.88
C TYR A 20 11.12 -1.16 0.18
N CYS A 21 11.54 -1.70 1.32
CA CYS A 21 12.16 -0.90 2.37
C CYS A 21 13.67 -0.84 2.14
N VAL A 22 14.20 0.35 1.84
CA VAL A 22 15.65 0.56 1.62
C VAL A 22 16.48 0.32 2.89
N LYS A 23 15.91 0.54 4.09
CA LYS A 23 16.61 0.29 5.36
C LYS A 23 16.62 -1.20 5.71
N CYS A 24 15.50 -1.89 5.54
CA CYS A 24 15.41 -3.33 5.80
C CYS A 24 15.90 -4.19 4.62
N LYS A 25 16.21 -3.56 3.48
CA LYS A 25 16.64 -4.16 2.21
C LYS A 25 15.74 -5.31 1.72
N LYS A 26 14.46 -5.25 2.04
CA LYS A 26 13.48 -6.31 1.74
C LYS A 26 12.12 -5.72 1.42
N LYS A 27 11.31 -6.50 0.72
CA LYS A 27 9.91 -6.18 0.46
C LYS A 27 9.10 -6.42 1.73
N GLN A 28 8.25 -5.47 2.07
CA GLN A 28 7.36 -5.55 3.22
C GLN A 28 6.02 -4.89 2.88
N GLU A 29 4.98 -5.36 3.54
CA GLU A 29 3.67 -4.72 3.51
C GLU A 29 3.78 -3.31 4.10
N MET A 30 3.26 -2.34 3.35
CA MET A 30 3.22 -0.95 3.78
C MET A 30 2.14 -0.77 4.83
N SER A 31 2.45 -0.04 5.90
CA SER A 31 1.45 0.41 6.88
C SER A 31 1.02 1.84 6.56
N GLY A 32 -0.29 2.13 6.64
CA GLY A 32 -0.83 3.47 6.34
C GLY A 32 -0.75 3.84 4.86
N GLU A 33 -1.10 2.89 4.01
CA GLU A 33 -1.13 3.00 2.56
C GLU A 33 -2.02 4.16 2.08
N LYS A 34 -1.48 5.07 1.28
CA LYS A 34 -2.22 6.17 0.65
C LYS A 34 -1.81 6.33 -0.80
N GLU A 35 -2.78 6.34 -1.70
CA GLU A 35 -2.53 6.69 -3.08
C GLU A 35 -2.33 8.21 -3.21
N VAL A 36 -1.27 8.60 -3.90
CA VAL A 36 -0.90 9.99 -4.17
C VAL A 36 -0.64 10.17 -5.67
N ALA A 37 -1.24 11.20 -6.25
CA ALA A 37 -0.93 11.62 -7.61
C ALA A 37 0.23 12.62 -7.56
N MET A 38 1.32 12.32 -8.28
CA MET A 38 2.49 13.20 -8.43
C MET A 38 2.67 13.61 -9.88
N LYS A 39 3.13 14.84 -10.14
CA LYS A 39 3.48 15.27 -11.50
C LYS A 39 4.75 14.53 -11.93
N GLY A 40 4.66 13.74 -13.00
CA GLY A 40 5.78 13.03 -13.61
C GLY A 40 6.46 13.84 -14.71
N LYS A 41 7.52 13.25 -15.27
CA LYS A 41 8.32 13.83 -16.37
C LYS A 41 7.46 13.93 -17.65
N GLY A 42 7.49 15.08 -18.32
CA GLY A 42 6.75 15.32 -19.58
C GLY A 42 5.29 15.74 -19.42
N GLY A 43 4.92 16.37 -18.30
CA GLY A 43 3.53 16.82 -18.06
C GLY A 43 2.55 15.72 -17.66
N VAL A 44 3.02 14.46 -17.56
CA VAL A 44 2.18 13.30 -17.27
C VAL A 44 1.99 13.17 -15.76
N LYS A 45 0.75 13.18 -15.27
CA LYS A 45 0.43 12.81 -13.88
C LYS A 45 0.76 11.33 -13.68
N ARG A 46 1.43 10.98 -12.59
CA ARG A 46 1.73 9.59 -12.18
C ARG A 46 1.05 9.29 -10.87
N ARG A 47 0.56 8.07 -10.72
CA ARG A 47 0.03 7.55 -9.48
C ARG A 47 1.14 6.81 -8.76
N ALA A 48 1.31 7.11 -7.49
CA ALA A 48 2.17 6.37 -6.59
C ALA A 48 1.40 6.05 -5.33
N MET A 49 1.71 4.93 -4.73
CA MET A 49 1.22 4.53 -3.44
C MET A 49 2.32 4.83 -2.42
N THR A 50 2.01 5.60 -1.39
CA THR A 50 2.92 5.88 -0.27
C THR A 50 2.49 5.06 0.94
N GLY A 51 3.45 4.66 1.76
CA GLY A 51 3.17 4.03 3.04
C GLY A 51 4.39 4.09 3.94
N THR A 52 4.35 3.37 5.05
CA THR A 52 5.42 3.35 6.05
C THR A 52 5.83 1.93 6.35
N CYS A 53 7.14 1.69 6.50
CA CYS A 53 7.65 0.40 6.93
C CYS A 53 7.28 0.12 8.38
N PRO A 54 6.53 -0.96 8.69
CA PRO A 54 6.14 -1.26 10.07
C PRO A 54 7.32 -1.72 10.94
N LYS A 55 8.46 -2.12 10.34
CA LYS A 55 9.65 -2.53 11.10
C LYS A 55 10.56 -1.38 11.52
N CYS A 56 10.76 -0.39 10.65
CA CYS A 56 11.76 0.66 10.88
C CYS A 56 11.21 2.08 10.74
N GLY A 57 9.90 2.24 10.49
CA GLY A 57 9.25 3.54 10.35
C GLY A 57 9.64 4.33 9.10
N THR A 58 10.43 3.76 8.18
CA THR A 58 10.86 4.47 6.96
C THR A 58 9.71 4.58 5.97
N LYS A 59 9.49 5.77 5.39
CA LYS A 59 8.50 5.96 4.32
C LYS A 59 8.88 5.12 3.09
N MET A 60 7.93 4.36 2.58
CA MET A 60 8.03 3.53 1.40
C MET A 60 7.12 4.09 0.31
N PHE A 61 7.53 3.97 -0.95
CA PHE A 61 6.77 4.42 -2.09
C PHE A 61 6.74 3.31 -3.15
N ARG A 62 5.59 3.11 -3.79
CA ARG A 62 5.38 2.20 -4.91
C ARG A 62 4.76 2.97 -6.07
N ILE A 63 5.48 3.10 -7.18
CA ILE A 63 4.96 3.80 -8.36
C ILE A 63 4.01 2.86 -9.10
N LEU A 64 2.74 3.25 -9.26
CA LEU A 64 1.69 2.43 -9.88
C LEU A 64 1.59 2.64 -11.39
N GLY A 65 2.00 3.81 -11.90
CA GLY A 65 2.03 4.11 -13.34
C GLY A 65 1.52 5.50 -13.69
N LYS A 66 1.17 5.72 -14.96
CA LYS A 66 0.53 6.97 -15.40
C LYS A 66 -0.86 7.08 -14.75
N ALA A 67 -1.21 8.26 -14.26
CA ALA A 67 -2.61 8.61 -13.98
C ALA A 67 -3.24 8.80 -15.36
N GLN A 68 -4.21 7.97 -15.69
CA GLN A 68 -4.94 8.10 -16.95
C GLN A 68 -5.78 9.38 -16.94
#